data_AF-A0A352R9M5-F1
#
_entry.id   AF-A0A352R9M5-F1
#
_cell.length_a   1.000
_cell.length_b   1.000
_cell.length_c   1.000
_cell.angle_alpha   90.00
_cell.angle_beta   90.00
_cell.angle_gamma   90.00
#
_symmetry.space_group_name_H-M   'P 1'
#
loop_
_entity.id
_entity.type
_entity.pdbx_description
1 polymer ?
#
loop_
_entity_poly.entity_id
_entity_poly.type
_entity_poly.pdbx_seq_one_letter_code
_entity_poly.pdbx_strand_id
1 'polypeptide(L)'
;MQVFKLRKEINFNNTIFYSILVSILFLFITNLKYANSKEVYAFEPFFLIPFITIVIPFCLGAILNVFKKEKLKIISNSLIFSVLISIIIMIIFNEYLDVIERFNLKIYY
;
A
#
# COMPACT_ATOMS: atom_id res chain seq x y z
N MET A 1 -15.50 -15.16 20.85
CA MET A 1 -16.62 -15.54 19.95
C MET A 1 -16.84 -14.57 18.78
N GLN A 2 -16.59 -13.26 18.92
CA GLN A 2 -16.73 -12.29 17.81
C GLN A 2 -15.72 -12.47 16.66
N VAL A 3 -14.48 -12.89 16.95
CA VAL A 3 -13.44 -13.15 15.93
C VAL A 3 -13.85 -14.24 14.93
N PHE A 4 -14.63 -15.24 15.36
CA PHE A 4 -15.13 -16.29 14.48
C PHE A 4 -16.28 -15.84 13.57
N LYS A 5 -17.08 -14.85 13.97
CA LYS A 5 -18.11 -14.25 13.10
C LYS A 5 -17.46 -13.41 11.99
N LEU A 6 -16.44 -12.61 12.32
CA LEU A 6 -15.63 -11.86 11.34
C LEU A 6 -14.99 -12.77 10.29
N ARG A 7 -14.51 -13.96 10.69
CA ARG A 7 -13.90 -14.95 9.80
C ARG A 7 -14.89 -15.57 8.79
N LYS A 8 -16.20 -15.54 9.08
CA LYS A 8 -17.25 -16.14 8.23
C LYS A 8 -17.90 -15.13 7.27
N GLU A 9 -17.96 -13.85 7.62
CA GLU A 9 -18.52 -12.78 6.78
C GLU A 9 -17.53 -12.17 5.79
N ILE A 10 -16.24 -12.20 6.12
CA ILE A 10 -15.17 -11.72 5.25
C ILE A 10 -14.31 -12.94 4.98
N ASN A 11 -14.09 -13.26 3.70
CA ASN A 11 -13.19 -14.32 3.28
C ASN A 11 -11.76 -13.88 3.64
N PHE A 12 -11.40 -14.03 4.92
CA PHE A 12 -10.30 -13.34 5.57
C PHE A 12 -8.95 -13.74 4.98
N ASN A 13 -8.80 -15.02 4.66
CA ASN A 13 -7.61 -15.54 3.98
C ASN A 13 -7.43 -14.89 2.60
N ASN A 14 -8.51 -14.78 1.82
CA ASN A 14 -8.46 -14.10 0.52
C ASN A 14 -8.14 -12.62 0.69
N THR A 15 -8.73 -12.00 1.72
CA THR A 15 -8.51 -10.57 2.01
C THR A 15 -7.04 -10.30 2.29
N ILE A 16 -6.41 -11.10 3.17
CA ILE A 16 -4.98 -11.03 3.48
C ILE A 16 -4.13 -11.29 2.24
N PHE A 17 -4.42 -12.36 1.50
CA PHE A 17 -3.66 -12.73 0.30
C PHE A 17 -3.65 -11.59 -0.73
N TYR A 18 -4.81 -11.03 -1.03
CA TYR A 18 -4.90 -9.88 -1.94
C TYR A 18 -4.23 -8.63 -1.37
N SER A 19 -4.28 -8.42 -0.06
CA SER A 19 -3.59 -7.29 0.57
C SER A 19 -2.06 -7.38 0.38
N ILE A 20 -1.49 -8.57 0.53
CA ILE A 20 -0.07 -8.83 0.28
C ILE A 20 0.25 -8.60 -1.20
N LEU A 21 -0.55 -9.17 -2.10
CA LEU A 21 -0.36 -9.06 -3.54
C LEU A 21 -0.36 -7.58 -4.00
N VAL A 22 -1.33 -6.81 -3.52
CA VAL A 22 -1.46 -5.38 -3.80
C VAL A 22 -0.26 -4.60 -3.24
N SER A 23 0.20 -4.92 -2.04
CA SER A 23 1.37 -4.28 -1.43
C SER A 23 2.63 -4.50 -2.26
N ILE A 24 2.87 -5.73 -2.72
CA ILE A 24 4.00 -6.09 -3.59
C ILE A 24 3.90 -5.36 -4.93
N LEU A 25 2.70 -5.31 -5.52
CA LEU A 25 2.47 -4.63 -6.80
C LEU A 25 2.80 -3.14 -6.70
N PHE A 26 2.33 -2.46 -5.64
CA PHE A 26 2.62 -1.04 -5.45
C PHE A 26 4.11 -0.75 -5.21
N LEU A 27 4.80 -1.61 -4.45
CA LEU A 27 6.25 -1.52 -4.29
C LEU A 27 6.99 -1.71 -5.61
N PHE A 28 6.57 -2.68 -6.41
CA PHE A 28 7.17 -2.96 -7.71
C PHE A 28 6.97 -1.79 -8.69
N ILE A 29 5.75 -1.24 -8.77
CA ILE A 29 5.45 -0.04 -9.58
C ILE A 29 6.34 1.12 -9.16
N THR A 30 6.49 1.33 -7.85
CA THR A 30 7.30 2.42 -7.30
C THR A 30 8.78 2.25 -7.68
N ASN A 31 9.33 1.04 -7.54
CA ASN A 31 10.70 0.72 -7.94
C ASN A 31 10.94 0.88 -9.44
N LEU A 32 10.02 0.39 -10.28
CA LEU A 32 10.12 0.54 -11.74
C LEU A 32 10.08 2.01 -12.16
N LYS A 33 9.18 2.81 -11.56
CA LYS A 33 9.13 4.24 -11.82
C LYS A 33 10.51 4.84 -11.51
N TYR A 34 11.02 4.57 -10.31
CA TYR A 34 12.29 5.11 -9.83
C TYR A 34 13.48 4.75 -10.71
N ALA A 35 13.57 3.49 -11.16
CA ALA A 35 14.65 3.00 -12.00
C ALA A 35 14.63 3.63 -13.41
N ASN A 36 13.46 4.03 -13.91
CA ASN A 36 13.30 4.54 -15.27
C ASN A 36 13.27 6.08 -15.35
N SER A 37 13.14 6.80 -14.23
CA SER A 37 13.18 8.27 -14.23
C SER A 37 14.61 8.77 -14.12
N LYS A 38 15.15 9.34 -15.21
CA LYS A 38 16.40 10.10 -15.16
C LYS A 38 16.24 11.51 -14.57
N GLU A 39 15.03 12.08 -14.50
CA GLU A 39 14.82 13.45 -13.97
C GLU A 39 13.45 13.65 -13.30
N VAL A 40 13.50 14.46 -12.23
CA VAL A 40 12.49 15.26 -11.51
C VAL A 40 11.03 14.80 -11.62
N TYR A 41 10.58 14.06 -10.62
CA TYR A 41 9.17 13.91 -10.33
C TYR A 41 8.56 15.23 -9.81
N ALA A 42 7.31 15.51 -10.20
CA ALA A 42 6.51 16.62 -9.65
C ALA A 42 6.29 16.54 -8.12
N PHE A 43 6.58 15.38 -7.54
CA PHE A 43 6.68 15.13 -6.11
C PHE A 43 8.03 14.51 -5.85
N GLU A 44 8.81 15.06 -4.92
CA GLU A 44 10.06 14.42 -4.51
C GLU A 44 9.83 12.91 -4.23
N PRO A 45 10.83 12.05 -4.49
CA PRO A 45 10.86 10.63 -4.09
C PRO A 45 10.18 10.35 -2.75
N PHE A 46 10.44 11.23 -1.78
CA PHE A 46 9.88 11.30 -0.45
C PHE A 46 8.35 11.17 -0.40
N PHE A 47 7.64 11.89 -1.26
CA PHE A 47 6.17 11.88 -1.29
C PHE A 47 5.64 10.76 -2.16
N LEU A 48 6.37 10.33 -3.19
CA LEU A 48 5.87 9.36 -4.17
C LEU A 48 5.59 7.99 -3.53
N ILE A 49 6.53 7.47 -2.74
CA ILE A 49 6.42 6.14 -2.13
C ILE A 49 5.19 6.06 -1.20
N PRO A 50 5.06 6.89 -0.15
CA PRO A 50 3.89 6.84 0.73
C PRO A 50 2.60 7.20 -0.02
N PHE A 51 2.65 8.07 -1.04
CA PHE A 51 1.44 8.38 -1.81
C PHE A 51 0.93 7.15 -2.57
N ILE A 52 1.82 6.40 -3.22
CA ILE A 52 1.45 5.21 -4.00
C ILE A 52 1.08 4.02 -3.09
N THR A 53 1.80 3.80 -1.99
CA THR A 53 1.62 2.61 -1.13
C THR A 53 0.63 2.80 0.01
N ILE A 54 0.26 4.04 0.35
CA ILE A 54 -0.64 4.35 1.47
C ILE A 54 -1.86 5.11 0.96
N VAL A 55 -1.66 6.29 0.36
CA VAL A 55 -2.76 7.21 0.02
C VAL A 55 -3.69 6.61 -1.04
N ILE A 56 -3.13 6.14 -2.17
CA ILE A 56 -3.93 5.56 -3.25
C ILE A 56 -4.75 4.33 -2.79
N PRO A 57 -4.16 3.30 -2.15
CA PRO A 57 -4.92 2.15 -1.65
C PRO A 57 -5.98 2.55 -0.64
N PHE A 58 -5.66 3.46 0.29
CA PHE A 58 -6.61 3.91 1.31
C PHE A 58 -7.81 4.62 0.69
N CYS A 59 -7.59 5.59 -0.22
CA CYS A 59 -8.66 6.32 -0.89
C CYS A 59 -9.52 5.39 -1.74
N LEU A 60 -8.90 4.50 -2.54
CA LEU A 60 -9.64 3.53 -3.36
C LEU A 60 -10.44 2.56 -2.50
N GLY A 61 -9.85 2.05 -1.41
CA GLY A 61 -10.54 1.18 -0.46
C GLY A 61 -11.74 1.88 0.18
N ALA A 62 -11.55 3.10 0.68
CA ALA A 62 -12.62 3.90 1.28
C ALA A 62 -13.76 4.17 0.29
N ILE A 63 -13.45 4.58 -0.94
CA ILE A 63 -14.44 4.80 -2.01
C ILE A 63 -15.19 3.51 -2.32
N LEU A 64 -14.49 2.38 -2.45
CA LEU A 64 -15.11 1.09 -2.73
C LEU A 64 -16.05 0.63 -1.62
N ASN A 65 -15.75 0.99 -0.37
CA ASN A 65 -16.60 0.68 0.78
C ASN A 65 -17.95 1.43 0.75
N VAL A 66 -17.99 2.64 0.16
CA VAL A 66 -19.20 3.45 0.06
C VAL A 66 -20.28 2.77 -0.80
N PHE A 67 -19.88 1.98 -1.80
CA PHE A 67 -20.82 1.32 -2.72
C PHE A 67 -21.62 0.16 -2.10
N LYS A 68 -21.33 -0.25 -0.84
CA LYS A 68 -22.05 -1.27 -0.05
C LYS A 68 -22.33 -2.62 -0.76
N LYS A 69 -21.65 -2.94 -1.86
CA LYS A 69 -21.78 -4.24 -2.55
C LYS A 69 -20.91 -5.28 -1.85
N GLU A 70 -21.47 -6.44 -1.52
CA GLU A 70 -20.75 -7.52 -0.81
C GLU A 70 -19.46 -7.95 -1.52
N LYS A 71 -19.50 -8.10 -2.85
CA LYS A 71 -18.31 -8.46 -3.66
C LYS A 71 -17.21 -7.39 -3.59
N LEU A 72 -17.57 -6.11 -3.48
CA LEU A 72 -16.61 -5.00 -3.36
C LEU A 72 -16.04 -4.87 -1.96
N LYS A 73 -16.73 -5.40 -0.94
CA LYS A 73 -16.28 -5.34 0.45
C LYS A 73 -14.96 -6.07 0.66
N ILE A 74 -14.75 -7.20 -0.04
CA ILE A 74 -13.47 -7.93 0.00
C ILE A 74 -12.36 -7.07 -0.60
N ILE A 75 -12.57 -6.49 -1.79
CA ILE A 75 -11.58 -5.66 -2.49
C ILE A 75 -11.24 -4.41 -1.66
N SER A 76 -12.27 -3.72 -1.15
CA SER A 76 -12.15 -2.57 -0.27
C SER A 76 -11.30 -2.90 0.96
N ASN A 77 -11.63 -3.99 1.66
CA ASN A 77 -10.90 -4.39 2.85
C ASN A 77 -9.46 -4.78 2.51
N SER A 78 -9.23 -5.44 1.38
CA SER A 78 -7.88 -5.78 0.93
C SER A 78 -7.02 -4.53 0.66
N LEU A 79 -7.59 -3.48 0.06
CA LEU A 79 -6.89 -2.22 -0.17
C LEU A 79 -6.60 -1.45 1.12
N ILE A 80 -7.48 -1.55 2.11
CA ILE A 80 -7.26 -0.93 3.43
C ILE A 80 -6.19 -1.71 4.20
N PHE A 81 -6.29 -3.04 4.22
CA PHE A 81 -5.30 -3.89 4.89
C PHE A 81 -3.93 -3.86 4.20
N SER A 82 -3.86 -3.64 2.89
CA SER A 82 -2.58 -3.49 2.19
C SER A 82 -1.78 -2.30 2.72
N VAL A 83 -2.43 -1.23 3.23
CA VAL A 83 -1.71 -0.11 3.85
C VAL A 83 -0.87 -0.56 5.05
N LEU A 84 -1.47 -1.36 5.95
CA LEU A 84 -0.76 -1.90 7.12
C LEU A 84 0.40 -2.79 6.71
N ILE A 85 0.17 -3.64 5.70
CA ILE A 85 1.20 -4.56 5.19
C ILE A 85 2.34 -3.78 4.53
N SER A 86 2.02 -2.77 3.71
CA SER A 86 3.00 -1.88 3.09
C SER A 86 3.85 -1.15 4.13
N ILE A 87 3.27 -0.66 5.23
CA ILE A 87 4.03 -0.05 6.33
C ILE A 87 4.99 -1.07 6.95
N ILE A 88 4.52 -2.29 7.25
CA ILE A 88 5.38 -3.35 7.81
C ILE A 88 6.53 -3.69 6.85
N ILE A 89 6.24 -3.86 5.56
CA ILE A 89 7.26 -4.17 4.55
C ILE A 89 8.27 -3.01 4.46
N MET A 90 7.82 -1.76 4.44
CA MET A 90 8.72 -0.60 4.40
C MET A 90 9.62 -0.52 5.64
N ILE A 91 9.14 -0.91 6.82
CA ILE A 91 9.95 -0.99 8.05
C ILE A 91 10.98 -2.13 7.95
N ILE A 92 10.56 -3.33 7.54
CA ILE A 92 11.45 -4.50 7.47
C ILE A 92 12.54 -4.31 6.40
N PHE A 93 12.15 -3.84 5.22
CA PHE A 93 13.07 -3.65 4.09
C PHE A 93 13.70 -2.25 4.08
N ASN A 94 13.59 -1.51 5.19
CA ASN A 94 14.15 -0.17 5.30
C ASN A 94 15.65 -0.13 4.93
N GLU A 95 16.43 -1.09 5.44
CA GLU A 95 17.88 -1.20 5.17
C GLU A 95 18.21 -1.58 3.71
N TYR A 96 17.29 -2.22 2.98
CA TYR A 96 17.53 -2.67 1.60
C TYR A 96 17.00 -1.69 0.55
N LEU A 97 15.95 -0.97 0.90
CA LEU A 97 15.29 -0.02 0.02
C LEU A 97 15.77 1.42 0.30
N ASP A 98 16.70 1.60 1.24
CA ASP A 98 17.12 2.90 1.81
C ASP A 98 15.91 3.78 2.08
N VAL A 99 14.84 3.21 2.65
CA VAL A 99 13.56 3.91 2.76
C VAL A 99 13.78 5.14 3.62
N ILE A 100 14.32 4.98 4.82
CA ILE A 100 14.65 6.07 5.74
C ILE A 100 15.65 7.03 5.12
N GLU A 101 16.67 6.57 4.38
CA GLU A 101 17.62 7.47 3.72
C GLU A 101 16.99 8.28 2.59
N ARG A 102 16.08 7.68 1.81
CA ARG A 102 15.23 8.36 0.82
C ARG A 102 14.19 9.28 1.48
N PHE A 103 13.78 8.98 2.71
CA PHE A 103 12.98 9.87 3.57
C PHE A 103 13.85 10.99 4.19
N ASN A 104 15.14 10.77 4.40
CA ASN A 104 16.11 11.71 4.98
C ASN A 104 16.95 12.47 3.95
N LEU A 105 16.75 12.25 2.64
CA LEU A 105 17.19 13.14 1.57
C LEU A 105 16.43 14.47 1.66
N LYS A 106 16.67 15.18 2.76
CA LYS A 106 16.51 16.62 2.85
C LYS A 106 17.42 17.21 1.78
N ILE A 107 16.77 17.85 0.80
CA ILE A 107 17.13 19.19 0.35
C ILE A 107 18.64 19.36 0.12
N TYR A 108 19.13 18.92 -1.03
CA TYR A 108 20.27 19.59 -1.65
C TYR A 108 19.89 19.85 -3.10
N TYR A 109 19.42 21.08 -3.31
CA TYR A 109 19.33 21.74 -4.61
C TYR A 109 20.70 21.75 -5.28
#